data_AF-A0A950UZK3-F1
#
_entry.id   AF-A0A950UZK3-F1
#
_cell.length_a   1.000
_cell.length_b   1.000
_cell.length_c   1.000
_cell.angle_alpha   90.00
_cell.angle_beta   90.00
_cell.angle_gamma   90.00
#
_symmetry.space_group_name_H-M   'P 1'
#
loop_
_entity.id
_entity.type
_entity.pdbx_description
1 polymer ?
#
loop_
_entity_poly.entity_id
_entity_poly.type
_entity_poly.pdbx_seq_one_letter_code
_entity_poly.pdbx_strand_id
1 'polypeptide(L)'
;MFKSIAVVVGSYLLSIILVLGTDPILSRIFPGDFERGHIPSTNPLLASTGFFLLISVFCAWVCARFAPANRAKHVLWFFVVGELMGAAATAANWNKGWPRWYFVSWLVVWPIACWIGLKLAGERSASASAAASA
;
A
#
# COMPACT_ATOMS: atom_id res chain seq x y z
N MET A 1 18.13 0.02 -16.30
CA MET A 1 18.06 -0.54 -14.93
C MET A 1 17.77 0.51 -13.85
N PHE A 2 18.52 1.62 -13.79
CA PHE A 2 18.33 2.65 -12.74
C PHE A 2 16.91 3.22 -12.65
N LYS A 3 16.28 3.56 -13.79
CA LYS A 3 14.87 3.99 -13.84
C LYS A 3 13.91 2.96 -13.24
N SER A 4 14.16 1.67 -13.46
CA SER A 4 13.29 0.60 -12.95
C SER A 4 13.33 0.52 -11.43
N ILE A 5 14.54 0.58 -10.86
CA ILE A 5 14.75 0.57 -9.41
C ILE A 5 14.18 1.84 -8.79
N ALA A 6 14.45 3.00 -9.38
CA ALA A 6 13.94 4.28 -8.91
C ALA A 6 12.41 4.34 -8.85
N VAL A 7 11.71 3.70 -9.80
CA VAL A 7 10.24 3.63 -9.79
C VAL A 7 9.72 2.74 -8.67
N VAL A 8 10.31 1.56 -8.46
CA VAL A 8 9.89 0.64 -7.39
C VAL A 8 10.19 1.26 -6.02
N VAL A 9 11.42 1.73 -5.81
CA VAL A 9 11.84 2.38 -4.56
C VAL A 9 11.05 3.67 -4.32
N GLY A 10 10.86 4.50 -5.35
CA GLY A 10 10.10 5.74 -5.24
C GLY A 10 8.63 5.49 -4.90
N SER A 11 7.99 4.49 -5.51
CA SER A 11 6.61 4.12 -5.18
C SER A 11 6.51 3.53 -3.77
N TYR A 12 7.54 2.82 -3.32
CA TYR A 12 7.58 2.26 -1.96
C TYR A 12 7.77 3.36 -0.91
N LEU A 13 8.71 4.27 -1.12
CA LEU A 13 8.88 5.46 -0.27
C LEU A 13 7.62 6.32 -0.24
N LEU A 14 6.95 6.48 -1.38
CA LEU A 14 5.66 7.17 -1.44
C LEU A 14 4.62 6.47 -0.55
N SER A 15 4.53 5.14 -0.62
CA SER A 15 3.60 4.39 0.25
C SER A 15 3.90 4.59 1.73
N ILE A 16 5.17 4.58 2.15
CA ILE A 16 5.57 4.84 3.53
C ILE A 16 5.13 6.24 3.95
N ILE A 17 5.41 7.26 3.13
CA ILE A 17 5.07 8.66 3.46
C ILE A 17 3.55 8.83 3.60
N LEU A 18 2.77 8.26 2.68
CA LEU A 18 1.31 8.37 2.73
C LEU A 18 0.72 7.61 3.93
N VAL A 19 1.23 6.41 4.23
CA VAL A 19 0.78 5.63 5.38
C VAL A 19 1.11 6.38 6.68
N LEU A 20 2.34 6.88 6.84
CA LEU A 20 2.72 7.70 8.00
C LEU A 20 1.92 9.01 8.11
N GLY A 21 1.52 9.58 6.98
CA GLY A 21 0.63 10.73 6.93
C GLY A 21 -0.81 10.41 7.34
N THR A 22 -1.20 9.14 7.35
CA THR A 22 -2.54 8.71 7.77
C THR A 22 -2.67 8.76 9.30
N ASP A 23 -1.60 8.48 10.05
CA ASP A 23 -1.59 8.56 11.52
C ASP A 23 -2.09 9.91 12.07
N PRO A 24 -1.57 11.09 11.64
CA PRO A 24 -2.08 12.38 12.11
C PRO A 24 -3.47 12.74 11.58
N ILE A 25 -3.91 12.14 10.46
CA ILE A 25 -5.28 12.32 9.94
C ILE A 25 -6.25 11.56 10.84
N LEU A 26 -5.95 10.30 11.12
CA LEU A 26 -6.76 9.44 11.99
C LEU A 26 -6.80 9.96 13.42
N SER A 27 -5.71 10.51 13.95
CA SER A 27 -5.69 11.10 15.30
C SER A 27 -6.60 12.34 15.41
N ARG A 28 -6.83 13.06 14.32
CA ARG A 28 -7.80 14.16 14.27
C ARG A 28 -9.24 13.69 14.09
N ILE A 29 -9.46 12.59 13.37
CA ILE A 29 -10.80 12.02 13.14
C ILE A 29 -11.30 11.27 14.38
N PHE A 30 -10.40 10.59 15.10
CA PHE A 30 -10.68 9.84 16.32
C PHE A 30 -9.84 10.39 17.49
N PRO A 31 -10.18 11.58 18.03
CA PRO A 31 -9.47 12.15 19.15
C PRO A 31 -9.57 11.22 20.38
N GLY A 32 -8.43 10.86 20.98
CA GLY A 32 -8.33 10.01 22.18
C GLY A 32 -8.04 8.52 21.94
N ASP A 33 -8.27 8.00 20.74
CA ASP A 33 -8.05 6.56 20.43
C ASP A 33 -6.65 6.27 19.85
N PHE A 34 -5.98 7.27 19.28
CA PHE A 34 -4.60 7.21 18.74
C PHE A 34 -3.55 7.84 19.69
N GLU A 35 -3.77 7.75 21.00
CA GLU A 35 -2.79 8.21 21.99
C GLU A 35 -1.69 7.16 22.25
N ARG A 36 -0.48 7.64 22.53
CA ARG A 36 0.69 6.78 22.79
C ARG A 36 0.44 5.90 24.02
N GLY A 37 0.30 4.59 23.81
CA GLY A 37 0.11 3.61 24.89
C GLY A 37 -1.31 3.10 25.05
N HIS A 38 -2.28 3.61 24.27
CA HIS A 38 -3.63 3.08 24.21
C HIS A 38 -3.78 2.15 22.99
N ILE A 39 -4.46 1.02 23.15
CA ILE A 39 -4.80 0.14 22.02
C ILE A 39 -6.09 0.73 21.41
N PRO A 40 -6.06 1.21 20.15
CA PRO A 40 -7.23 1.84 19.55
C PRO A 40 -8.41 0.88 19.49
N SER A 41 -9.63 1.41 19.60
CA SER A 41 -10.85 0.62 19.38
C SER A 41 -10.94 0.05 17.95
N THR A 42 -11.84 -0.91 17.71
CA THR A 42 -11.94 -1.61 16.41
C THR A 42 -12.23 -0.67 15.23
N ASN A 43 -12.99 0.41 15.45
CA ASN A 43 -13.38 1.37 14.40
C ASN A 43 -12.18 2.13 13.79
N PRO A 44 -11.29 2.76 14.57
CA PRO A 44 -10.09 3.41 14.05
C PRO A 44 -9.11 2.44 13.37
N LEU A 45 -9.00 1.18 13.85
CA LEU A 45 -8.20 0.14 13.18
C LEU A 45 -8.76 -0.22 11.79
N LEU A 46 -10.09 -0.30 11.66
CA LEU A 46 -10.76 -0.50 10.38
C LEU A 46 -10.56 0.68 9.44
N ALA A 47 -10.71 1.91 9.94
CA ALA A 47 -10.45 3.12 9.16
C ALA A 47 -9.00 3.16 8.65
N SER A 48 -8.04 2.85 9.52
CA SER A 48 -6.61 2.73 9.15
C SER A 48 -6.39 1.69 8.06
N THR A 49 -6.99 0.50 8.19
CA THR A 49 -6.89 -0.56 7.18
C THR A 49 -7.50 -0.11 5.83
N GLY A 50 -8.59 0.65 5.86
CA GLY A 50 -9.21 1.24 4.66
C GLY A 50 -8.31 2.26 3.97
N PHE A 51 -7.71 3.19 4.71
CA PHE A 51 -6.73 4.13 4.17
C PHE A 51 -5.51 3.40 3.60
N PHE A 52 -4.98 2.41 4.33
CA PHE A 52 -3.88 1.58 3.87
C PHE A 52 -4.21 0.89 2.54
N LEU A 53 -5.41 0.33 2.39
CA LEU A 53 -5.85 -0.27 1.13
C LEU A 53 -5.85 0.75 -0.03
N LEU A 54 -6.45 1.92 0.17
CA LEU A 54 -6.53 2.97 -0.86
C LEU A 54 -5.14 3.49 -1.27
N ILE A 55 -4.29 3.76 -0.28
CA ILE A 55 -2.91 4.22 -0.49
C ILE A 55 -2.09 3.15 -1.22
N SER A 56 -2.23 1.89 -0.82
CA SER A 56 -1.51 0.77 -1.44
C SER A 56 -1.93 0.56 -2.89
N VAL A 57 -3.24 0.63 -3.20
CA VAL A 57 -3.75 0.58 -4.57
C VAL A 57 -3.18 1.73 -5.40
N PHE A 58 -3.20 2.94 -4.86
CA PHE A 58 -2.67 4.13 -5.54
C PHE A 58 -1.17 3.99 -5.81
N CYS A 59 -0.36 3.55 -4.83
CA CYS A 59 1.08 3.39 -5.00
C CYS A 59 1.42 2.26 -5.98
N ALA A 60 0.70 1.15 -5.95
CA ALA A 60 0.86 0.07 -6.94
C ALA A 60 0.50 0.54 -8.35
N TRP A 61 -0.56 1.36 -8.48
CA TRP A 61 -0.92 1.99 -9.75
C TRP A 61 0.16 2.96 -10.25
N VAL A 62 0.71 3.81 -9.38
CA VAL A 62 1.85 4.70 -9.69
C VAL A 62 3.05 3.87 -10.17
N CYS A 63 3.41 2.81 -9.43
CA CYS A 63 4.51 1.92 -9.80
C CYS A 63 4.29 1.29 -11.18
N ALA A 64 3.08 0.82 -11.48
CA ALA A 64 2.72 0.26 -12.77
C ALA A 64 2.73 1.32 -13.89
N ARG A 65 2.31 2.55 -13.59
CA ARG A 65 2.19 3.65 -14.55
C ARG A 65 3.53 4.20 -15.00
N PHE A 66 4.49 4.31 -14.07
CA PHE A 66 5.83 4.81 -14.34
C PHE A 66 6.83 3.70 -14.69
N ALA A 67 6.42 2.43 -14.66
CA ALA A 67 7.27 1.32 -15.05
C ALA A 67 7.69 1.46 -16.54
N PRO A 68 9.00 1.59 -16.84
CA PRO A 68 9.49 1.79 -18.20
C PRO A 68 9.43 0.51 -19.07
N ALA A 69 9.18 -0.65 -18.47
CA ALA A 69 9.15 -1.95 -19.12
C ALA A 69 7.93 -2.76 -18.63
N ASN A 70 8.03 -4.10 -18.59
CA ASN A 70 6.97 -5.01 -18.13
C ASN A 70 6.39 -4.62 -16.76
N ARG A 71 5.25 -3.93 -16.77
CA ARG A 71 4.60 -3.36 -15.57
C ARG A 71 4.36 -4.41 -14.49
N ALA A 72 3.93 -5.60 -14.91
CA ALA A 72 3.71 -6.74 -14.02
C ALA A 72 4.97 -7.12 -13.23
N LYS A 73 6.16 -7.10 -13.85
CA LYS A 73 7.42 -7.42 -13.16
C LYS A 73 7.78 -6.39 -12.09
N HIS A 74 7.52 -5.10 -12.36
CA HIS A 74 7.80 -4.03 -11.41
C HIS A 74 6.83 -4.06 -10.23
N VAL A 75 5.54 -4.27 -10.49
CA VAL A 75 4.55 -4.43 -9.42
C VAL A 75 4.81 -5.71 -8.62
N LEU A 76 5.28 -6.79 -9.25
CA LEU A 76 5.65 -8.01 -8.53
C LEU A 76 6.85 -7.77 -7.60
N TRP A 77 7.87 -7.03 -8.04
CA TRP A 77 8.97 -6.62 -7.16
C TRP A 77 8.51 -5.70 -6.02
N PHE A 78 7.64 -4.74 -6.32
CA PHE A 78 7.02 -3.87 -5.31
C PHE A 78 6.22 -4.69 -4.28
N PHE A 79 5.44 -5.66 -4.75
CA PHE A 79 4.71 -6.60 -3.91
C PHE A 79 5.66 -7.38 -3.00
N VAL A 80 6.69 -8.03 -3.55
CA VAL A 80 7.65 -8.85 -2.78
C VAL A 80 8.35 -8.01 -1.71
N VAL A 81 8.83 -6.81 -2.05
CA VAL A 81 9.50 -5.93 -1.07
C VAL A 81 8.54 -5.50 0.04
N GLY A 82 7.33 -5.08 -0.33
CA GLY A 82 6.32 -4.66 0.64
C GLY A 82 5.85 -5.81 1.54
N GLU A 83 5.68 -7.01 0.98
CA GLU A 83 5.26 -8.21 1.72
C GLU A 83 6.35 -8.64 2.72
N LEU A 84 7.62 -8.65 2.31
CA LEU A 84 8.73 -8.96 3.20
C LEU A 84 8.83 -7.96 4.36
N MET A 85 8.63 -6.67 4.07
CA MET A 85 8.63 -5.62 5.10
C MET A 85 7.39 -5.71 6.00
N GLY A 86 6.22 -5.99 5.45
CA GLY A 86 4.98 -6.21 6.20
C GLY A 86 5.05 -7.43 7.10
N ALA A 87 5.64 -8.53 6.62
CA ALA A 87 5.88 -9.74 7.40
C ALA A 87 6.88 -9.49 8.53
N ALA A 88 7.99 -8.78 8.25
CA ALA A 88 8.96 -8.39 9.27
C ALA A 88 8.34 -7.48 10.34
N ALA A 89 7.53 -6.49 9.93
CA ALA A 89 6.81 -5.61 10.85
C ALA A 89 5.78 -6.38 11.69
N THR A 90 5.08 -7.35 11.08
CA THR A 90 4.15 -8.24 11.78
C THR A 90 4.87 -9.08 12.82
N ALA A 91 5.98 -9.72 12.46
CA ALA A 91 6.79 -10.53 13.38
C ALA A 91 7.35 -9.68 14.53
N ALA A 92 7.85 -8.47 14.25
CA ALA A 92 8.40 -7.57 15.26
C ALA A 92 7.35 -7.02 16.23
N ASN A 93 6.09 -6.90 15.80
CA ASN A 93 5.00 -6.40 16.64
C ASN A 93 4.11 -7.51 17.22
N TRP A 94 4.34 -8.77 16.86
CA TRP A 94 3.55 -9.93 17.28
C TRP A 94 3.44 -10.07 18.81
N ASN A 95 4.51 -9.74 19.54
CA ASN A 95 4.57 -9.85 21.00
C ASN A 95 4.19 -8.57 21.75
N LYS A 96 3.79 -7.49 21.06
CA LYS A 96 3.50 -6.18 21.71
C LYS A 96 2.06 -5.99 22.18
N GLY A 97 1.25 -7.06 22.20
CA GLY A 97 -0.14 -7.01 22.70
C GLY A 97 -1.15 -6.34 21.75
N TRP A 98 -0.75 -5.99 20.53
CA TRP A 98 -1.64 -5.45 19.50
C TRP A 98 -2.54 -6.54 18.91
N PRO A 99 -3.75 -6.18 18.41
CA PRO A 99 -4.67 -7.17 17.86
C PRO A 99 -4.06 -7.89 16.65
N ARG A 100 -3.87 -9.22 16.76
CA ARG A 100 -3.22 -10.03 15.72
C ARG A 100 -3.91 -9.92 14.36
N TRP A 101 -5.23 -9.77 14.37
CA TRP A 101 -6.04 -9.60 13.16
C TRP A 101 -5.65 -8.37 12.35
N TYR A 102 -5.13 -7.31 12.98
CA TYR A 102 -4.75 -6.07 12.31
C TYR A 102 -3.48 -6.24 11.47
N PHE A 103 -2.49 -6.98 11.98
CA PHE A 103 -1.29 -7.28 11.19
C PHE A 103 -1.58 -8.27 10.07
N VAL A 104 -2.44 -9.26 10.34
CA VAL A 104 -2.89 -10.22 9.32
C VAL A 104 -3.70 -9.52 8.24
N SER A 105 -4.57 -8.56 8.59
CA SER A 105 -5.34 -7.81 7.59
C SER A 105 -4.42 -6.99 6.69
N TRP A 106 -3.35 -6.38 7.21
CA TRP A 106 -2.35 -5.69 6.39
C TRP A 106 -1.65 -6.63 5.40
N LEU A 107 -1.25 -7.83 5.83
CA LEU A 107 -0.66 -8.86 4.94
C LEU A 107 -1.63 -9.34 3.86
N VAL A 108 -2.93 -9.41 4.15
CA VAL A 108 -3.93 -9.82 3.14
C VAL A 108 -4.29 -8.67 2.20
N VAL A 109 -4.42 -7.45 2.73
CA VAL A 109 -4.81 -6.26 1.96
C VAL A 109 -3.73 -5.88 0.94
N TRP A 110 -2.45 -6.02 1.29
CA TRP A 110 -1.35 -5.62 0.42
C TRP A 110 -1.31 -6.34 -0.95
N PRO A 111 -1.35 -7.69 -1.05
CA PRO A 111 -1.43 -8.39 -2.32
C PRO A 111 -2.66 -8.00 -3.15
N ILE A 112 -3.82 -7.87 -2.49
CA ILE A 112 -5.07 -7.48 -3.14
C ILE A 112 -4.95 -6.07 -3.73
N ALA A 113 -4.38 -5.13 -2.97
CA ALA A 113 -4.16 -3.77 -3.41
C ALA A 113 -3.17 -3.69 -4.59
N CYS A 114 -2.08 -4.47 -4.54
CA CYS A 114 -1.10 -4.57 -5.63
C CYS A 114 -1.74 -5.10 -6.92
N TRP A 115 -2.58 -6.13 -6.82
CA TRP A 115 -3.32 -6.69 -7.96
C TRP A 115 -4.26 -5.64 -8.56
N ILE A 116 -5.07 -4.98 -7.74
CA ILE A 116 -6.03 -3.97 -8.20
C ILE A 116 -5.31 -2.81 -8.90
N GLY A 117 -4.23 -2.29 -8.29
CA GLY A 117 -3.42 -1.24 -8.89
C GLY A 117 -2.81 -1.62 -10.24
N LEU A 118 -2.37 -2.88 -10.40
CA LEU A 118 -1.88 -3.40 -11.67
C LEU A 118 -2.98 -3.49 -12.73
N LYS A 119 -4.17 -4.00 -12.37
CA LYS A 119 -5.33 -4.10 -13.28
C LYS A 119 -5.77 -2.73 -13.79
N LEU A 120 -5.93 -1.76 -12.88
CA LEU A 120 -6.28 -0.37 -13.22
C LEU A 120 -5.28 0.27 -14.18
N ALA A 121 -3.97 -0.03 -14.02
CA ALA A 121 -2.94 0.48 -14.92
C ALA A 121 -2.95 -0.22 -16.30
N GLY A 122 -3.37 -1.50 -16.35
CA GLY A 122 -3.50 -2.28 -17.58
C GLY A 122 -4.65 -1.81 -18.46
N GLU A 123 -5.86 -1.68 -17.89
CA GLU A 123 -7.08 -1.31 -18.61
C GLU A 123 -6.97 0.06 -19.30
N ARG A 124 -6.34 1.03 -18.62
CA ARG A 124 -6.19 2.39 -19.15
C ARG A 124 -5.27 2.48 -20.38
N SER A 125 -4.34 1.53 -20.55
CA SER A 125 -3.47 1.50 -21.73
C SER A 125 -4.13 0.87 -22.94
N ALA A 126 -5.06 -0.06 -22.73
CA ALA A 126 -5.89 -0.58 -23.81
C ALA A 126 -6.81 0.54 -24.35
N SER A 127 -7.45 1.31 -23.46
CA SER A 127 -8.29 2.45 -23.87
C SER A 127 -7.49 3.59 -24.55
N ALA A 128 -6.27 3.89 -24.08
CA ALA A 128 -5.43 4.92 -24.70
C ALA A 128 -4.90 4.50 -26.08
N SER A 129 -4.59 3.22 -26.29
CA SER A 129 -4.19 2.70 -27.60
C SER A 129 -5.35 2.69 -28.61
N ALA A 130 -6.57 2.40 -28.16
CA ALA A 130 -7.76 2.41 -28.99
C ALA A 130 -8.15 3.83 -29.45
N ALA A 131 -7.96 4.83 -28.57
CA ALA A 131 -8.22 6.24 -28.89
C ALA A 131 -7.15 6.88 -29.81
N ALA A 132 -5.95 6.31 -29.89
CA ALA A 132 -4.89 6.77 -30.80
C ALA A 132 -4.96 6.13 -32.19
N SER A 133 -5.76 5.07 -32.36
CA SER A 133 -6.03 4.39 -33.63
C SER A 133 -7.37 4.77 -34.27
N ALA A 134 -8.10 5.72 -33.66
CA ALA A 134 -9.34 6.30 -34.15
C ALA A 134 -9.10 7.73 -34.64
#